data_AF-A0A6V8L369-F1
#
_entry.id   AF-A0A6V8L369-F1
#
_cell.length_a   1.000
_cell.length_b   1.000
_cell.length_c   1.000
_cell.angle_alpha   90.00
_cell.angle_beta   90.00
_cell.angle_gamma   90.00
#
_symmetry.space_group_name_H-M   'P 1'
#
loop_
_entity.id
_entity.type
_entity.pdbx_description
1 polymer ?
#
loop_
_entity_poly.entity_id
_entity_poly.type
_entity_poly.pdbx_seq_one_letter_code
_entity_poly.pdbx_strand_id
1 'polypeptide(L)' 'MGYRTPAAVMDGWMNSDGHRANILNCDAKAIGVGLAYASDGSPYWTQMFGSVA' A
#
# COMPACT_ATOMS: atom_id res chain seq x y z
N MET A 1 -14.57 1.58 7.69
CA MET A 1 -13.23 2.21 7.78
C MET A 1 -12.39 1.75 6.59
N GLY A 2 -11.29 2.41 6.25
CA GLY A 2 -10.42 2.05 5.11
C GLY A 2 -10.66 2.88 3.83
N TYR A 3 -9.58 3.11 3.08
CA TYR A 3 -9.61 3.86 1.81
C TYR A 3 -10.45 3.11 0.77
N ARG A 4 -11.46 3.76 0.19
CA ARG A 4 -12.43 3.08 -0.70
C ARG A 4 -11.93 2.84 -2.11
N THR A 5 -10.86 3.52 -2.53
CA THR A 5 -10.33 3.43 -3.89
C THR A 5 -8.81 3.28 -3.87
N PRO A 6 -8.21 2.71 -4.92
CA PRO A 6 -6.75 2.68 -5.10
C PRO A 6 -6.12 4.08 -5.03
N ALA A 7 -6.75 5.08 -5.64
CA ALA A 7 -6.26 6.45 -5.60
C ALA A 7 -6.25 7.02 -4.17
N ALA A 8 -7.34 6.82 -3.42
CA ALA A 8 -7.43 7.33 -2.05
C ALA A 8 -6.38 6.69 -1.11
N VAL A 9 -6.09 5.39 -1.27
CA VAL A 9 -5.05 4.75 -0.46
C VAL A 9 -3.65 5.22 -0.84
N MET A 10 -3.38 5.41 -2.14
CA MET A 10 -2.10 5.95 -2.58
C MET A 10 -1.88 7.38 -2.12
N ASP A 11 -2.90 8.25 -2.21
CA ASP A 11 -2.83 9.62 -1.68
C ASP A 11 -2.57 9.61 -0.17
N GLY A 12 -3.26 8.74 0.56
CA GLY A 12 -3.07 8.57 2.01
C GLY A 12 -1.67 8.11 2.38
N TRP A 13 -1.14 7.09 1.69
CA TRP A 13 0.20 6.57 1.94
C TRP A 13 1.30 7.55 1.51
N MET A 14 1.12 8.27 0.40
CA MET A 14 2.09 9.29 -0.04
C MET A 14 2.16 10.48 0.90
N ASN A 15 1.09 10.78 1.66
CA ASN A 15 1.06 11.82 2.69
C ASN A 15 1.56 11.35 4.07
N SER A 16 2.07 10.11 4.18
CA SER A 16 2.64 9.57 5.42
C SER A 16 4.11 9.25 5.22
N ASP A 17 5.01 9.93 5.94
CA ASP A 17 6.46 9.84 5.71
C ASP A 17 6.99 8.41 5.71
N GLY A 18 6.56 7.57 6.66
CA GLY A 18 7.00 6.17 6.74
C GLY A 18 6.52 5.30 5.57
N HIS A 19 5.27 5.49 5.12
CA HIS A 19 4.75 4.76 3.96
C HIS A 19 5.39 5.26 2.66
N ARG A 20 5.50 6.58 2.51
CA ARG A 20 6.14 7.23 1.36
C ARG A 20 7.59 6.78 1.19
N ALA A 21 8.34 6.64 2.29
CA ALA A 21 9.72 6.15 2.25
C ALA A 21 9.82 4.74 1.64
N ASN A 22 8.89 3.85 1.97
CA ASN A 22 8.84 2.51 1.39
C ASN A 22 8.46 2.55 -0.11
N ILE A 23 7.45 3.35 -0.46
CA ILE A 23 6.95 3.48 -1.85
C ILE A 23 8.02 4.05 -2.78
N LEU A 24 8.79 5.04 -2.31
CA LEU A 24 9.84 5.71 -3.09
C LEU A 24 11.22 5.06 -2.94
N ASN A 25 11.32 3.89 -2.31
CA ASN A 25 12.58 3.19 -2.14
C ASN A 25 13.10 2.63 -3.48
N CYS A 26 14.14 3.25 -4.04
CA CYS A 26 14.79 2.83 -5.28
C CYS A 26 15.42 1.43 -5.24
N ASP A 27 15.67 0.88 -4.04
CA ASP A 27 16.21 -0.46 -3.86
C ASP A 27 15.16 -1.56 -4.00
N ALA A 28 13.87 -1.22 -3.88
CA ALA A 28 12.79 -2.17 -4.15
C ALA A 28 12.82 -2.60 -5.62
N LYS A 29 12.86 -3.92 -5.85
CA LYS A 29 12.88 -4.53 -7.18
C LYS A 29 11.62 -5.31 -7.51
N ALA A 30 10.78 -5.56 -6.50
CA ALA A 30 9.50 -6.22 -6.64
C ALA A 30 8.46 -5.58 -5.72
N ILE A 31 7.19 -5.64 -6.15
CA ILE A 31 6.04 -5.25 -5.35
C ILE A 31 4.95 -6.31 -5.44
N GLY A 32 4.36 -6.64 -4.29
CA GLY A 32 3.10 -7.36 -4.19
C GLY A 32 2.01 -6.44 -3.65
N VAL A 33 0.83 -6.47 -4.25
CA VAL A 33 -0.33 -5.67 -3.82
C VAL A 33 -1.48 -6.61 -3.47
N GLY A 34 -2.09 -6.40 -2.30
CA GLY A 34 -3.21 -7.17 -1.81
C GLY A 34 -4.39 -6.29 -1.41
N LEU A 35 -5.59 -6.78 -1.66
CA LEU A 35 -6.84 -6.19 -1.20
C LEU A 35 -7.70 -7.29 -0.57
N ALA A 36 -8.05 -7.11 0.70
CA ALA A 36 -8.98 -7.96 1.42
C ALA A 36 -10.17 -7.13 1.91
N TYR A 37 -11.34 -7.75 2.06
CA TYR A 37 -12.52 -7.11 2.62
C TYR A 37 -12.86 -7.77 3.95
N ALA A 38 -13.13 -6.96 4.98
CA ALA A 38 -13.73 -7.45 6.22
C ALA A 38 -15.21 -7.79 6.00
N SER A 39 -15.80 -8.45 7.00
CA SER A 39 -17.21 -8.85 6.98
C SER A 39 -18.19 -7.68 6.82
N ASP A 40 -17.80 -6.47 7.22
CA ASP A 40 -18.55 -5.22 7.06
C ASP A 40 -18.36 -4.56 5.67
N GLY A 41 -17.60 -5.20 4.77
CA GLY A 41 -17.25 -4.67 3.45
C GLY A 41 -16.20 -3.55 3.48
N SER A 42 -15.53 -3.30 4.61
CA SER A 42 -14.40 -2.38 4.68
C SER A 42 -13.15 -2.97 3.97
N PRO A 43 -12.48 -2.22 3.08
CA PRO A 43 -11.28 -2.69 2.39
C PRO A 43 -10.01 -2.54 3.26
N TYR A 44 -9.12 -3.51 3.12
CA TYR A 44 -7.78 -3.55 3.70
C TYR A 44 -6.76 -3.68 2.57
N TRP A 45 -5.88 -2.69 2.46
CA TRP A 45 -4.87 -2.60 1.43
C TRP A 45 -3.51 -2.94 2.00
N THR A 46 -2.74 -3.70 1.23
CA THR A 46 -1.34 -4.01 1.56
C THR A 46 -0.47 -3.79 0.33
N GLN A 47 0.67 -3.14 0.52
CA GLN A 47 1.80 -3.18 -0.41
C GLN A 47 2.99 -3.79 0.32
N MET A 48 3.61 -4.78 -0.30
CA MET A 48 4.83 -5.39 0.18
C MET A 48 5.92 -5.15 -0.85
N PHE A 49 7.00 -4.49 -0.44
CA PHE A 49 8.16 -4.22 -1.27
C PHE A 49 9.26 -5.22 -0.95
N GLY A 50 9.89 -5.77 -1.98
CA GLY A 50 10.99 -6.71 -1.85
C GLY A 50 12.14 -6.35 -2.77
N SER A 51 13.33 -6.82 -2.41
CA SER A 51 14.46 -6.92 -3.33
C SER A 51 14.46 -8.32 -3.96
N VAL A 52 14.96 -8.42 -5.19
CA VAL A 52 15.40 -9.70 -5.73
C VAL A 52 16.85 -9.89 -5.31
N ALA A 53 17.19 -11.09 -4.84
CA ALA A 53 18.57 -11.49 -4.61
C ALA A 53 19.26 -11.79 -5.95
#